data_AF-A0A484ZB88-F1
#
_entry.id   AF-A0A484ZB88-F1
#
_cell.length_a   1.000
_cell.length_b   1.000
_cell.length_c   1.000
_cell.angle_alpha   90.00
_cell.angle_beta   90.00
_cell.angle_gamma   90.00
#
_symmetry.space_group_name_H-M   'P 1'
#
loop_
_entity.id
_entity.type
_entity.pdbx_description
1 polymer ?
#
loop_
_entity_poly.entity_id
_entity_poly.type
_entity_poly.pdbx_seq_one_letter_code
_entity_poly.pdbx_strand_id
1 'polypeptide(L)' 'MNLQPTGDVGAVRVPDGTVDPFRLTAANMLDAREHGAQVLTYHEVIGLLRQNDRVTGVKVYDHYKKETVRFTLLWW' A
#
# COMPACT_ATOMS: atom_id res chain seq x y z
N MET A 1 -5.53 -5.29 -35.48
CA MET A 1 -6.73 -4.68 -34.86
C MET A 1 -7.28 -3.72 -35.90
N ASN A 2 -8.34 -4.10 -36.61
CA ASN A 2 -9.02 -3.18 -37.53
C ASN A 2 -9.94 -2.31 -36.69
N LEU A 3 -9.62 -1.03 -36.59
CA LEU A 3 -10.51 -0.02 -36.00
C LEU A 3 -11.77 0.04 -36.88
N GLN A 4 -12.96 0.04 -36.26
CA GLN A 4 -14.21 0.22 -36.99
C GLN A 4 -14.24 1.64 -37.57
N PRO A 5 -14.83 1.88 -38.76
CA PRO A 5 -14.82 3.18 -39.39
C PRO A 5 -15.87 4.09 -38.73
N THR A 6 -15.56 4.64 -37.57
CA THR A 6 -16.20 5.85 -37.03
C THR A 6 -15.44 7.07 -37.55
N GLY A 7 -16.10 8.23 -37.63
CA GLY A 7 -15.59 9.48 -38.23
C GLY A 7 -14.42 10.15 -37.49
N ASP A 8 -13.44 9.36 -37.06
CA ASP A 8 -12.24 9.79 -36.35
C ASP A 8 -11.23 10.34 -37.35
N VAL A 9 -10.73 11.55 -37.07
CA VAL A 9 -9.89 12.34 -38.00
C VAL A 9 -8.41 11.89 -38.01
N GLY A 10 -8.05 10.86 -37.24
CA GLY A 10 -6.71 10.27 -37.18
C GLY A 10 -6.34 9.67 -35.82
N ALA A 11 -5.20 8.99 -35.76
CA ALA A 11 -4.60 8.44 -34.54
C ALA A 11 -3.08 8.63 -34.55
N VAL A 12 -2.47 8.83 -33.38
CA VAL A 12 -1.01 9.00 -33.24
C VAL A 12 -0.48 7.95 -32.27
N ARG A 13 0.65 7.32 -32.63
CA ARG A 13 1.36 6.37 -31.77
C ARG A 13 2.32 7.14 -30.87
N VAL A 14 2.15 6.99 -29.56
CA VAL A 14 3.10 7.45 -28.54
C VAL A 14 3.65 6.25 -27.78
N PRO A 15 4.88 6.30 -27.24
CA PRO A 15 5.36 5.28 -26.33
C PRO A 15 4.52 5.32 -25.05
N ASP A 16 3.93 4.18 -24.70
CA ASP A 16 3.21 3.99 -23.44
C ASP A 16 4.08 3.20 -22.45
N GLY A 17 3.89 3.47 -21.16
CA GLY A 17 4.59 2.79 -20.08
C GLY A 17 3.63 1.89 -19.32
N THR A 18 3.85 0.58 -19.36
CA THR A 18 3.12 -0.37 -18.52
C THR A 18 3.94 -0.69 -17.26
N VAL A 19 3.28 -0.68 -16.10
CA VAL A 19 3.85 -1.15 -14.83
C VAL A 19 3.03 -2.33 -14.32
N ASP A 20 3.70 -3.27 -13.65
CA ASP A 20 3.01 -4.27 -12.83
C ASP A 20 2.77 -3.65 -11.43
N PRO A 21 1.51 -3.34 -11.07
CA PRO A 21 1.21 -2.64 -9.81
C PRO A 21 1.54 -3.49 -8.57
N PHE A 22 1.46 -4.81 -8.67
CA PHE A 22 1.78 -5.70 -7.55
C PHE A 22 3.29 -5.72 -7.30
N ARG A 23 4.09 -5.80 -8.37
CA ARG A 23 5.55 -5.73 -8.28
C ARG A 23 6.02 -4.37 -7.80
N LEU A 24 5.40 -3.29 -8.25
CA LEU A 24 5.73 -1.95 -7.78
C LEU A 24 5.43 -1.78 -6.28
N THR A 25 4.26 -2.25 -5.84
CA THR A 25 3.90 -2.22 -4.40
C THR A 25 4.89 -3.04 -3.57
N ALA A 26 5.26 -4.23 -4.05
CA ALA A 26 6.26 -5.07 -3.40
C ALA A 26 7.64 -4.41 -3.34
N ALA A 27 8.07 -3.76 -4.43
CA ALA A 27 9.35 -3.05 -4.48
C ALA A 27 9.42 -1.94 -3.41
N ASN A 28 8.36 -1.14 -3.25
CA ASN A 28 8.32 -0.10 -2.23
C ASN A 28 8.37 -0.68 -0.80
N MET A 29 7.69 -1.80 -0.54
CA MET A 29 7.76 -2.47 0.76
C MET A 29 9.17 -3.02 1.05
N LEU A 30 9.83 -3.59 0.03
CA LEU A 30 11.17 -4.15 0.15
C LEU A 30 12.21 -3.05 0.40
N ASP A 31 12.15 -1.96 -0.36
CA ASP A 31 13.02 -0.79 -0.19
C ASP A 31 12.89 -0.19 1.22
N ALA A 32 11.66 0.02 1.71
CA ALA A 32 11.44 0.51 3.07
C ALA A 32 12.07 -0.41 4.13
N ARG A 33 11.97 -1.74 3.93
CA ARG A 33 12.58 -2.73 4.82
C ARG A 33 14.11 -2.70 4.76
N GLU A 34 14.70 -2.52 3.58
CA GLU A 34 16.14 -2.35 3.40
C GLU A 34 16.67 -1.10 4.12
N HIS A 35 15.82 -0.07 4.23
CA HIS A 35 16.10 1.15 4.99
C HIS A 35 15.67 1.10 6.47
N GLY A 36 15.37 -0.09 7.00
CA GLY A 36 15.14 -0.31 8.43
C GLY A 36 13.68 -0.21 8.90
N ALA A 37 12.72 -0.04 7.99
CA ALA A 37 11.30 -0.11 8.34
C ALA A 37 10.87 -1.54 8.67
N GLN A 38 9.88 -1.68 9.55
CA GLN A 38 9.19 -2.95 9.77
C GLN A 38 7.99 -3.08 8.83
N VAL A 39 7.92 -4.18 8.08
CA VAL A 39 6.79 -4.50 7.21
C VAL A 39 6.08 -5.73 7.78
N LEU A 40 4.83 -5.54 8.20
CA LEU A 40 4.01 -6.58 8.82
C LEU A 40 2.83 -6.93 7.91
N THR A 41 2.92 -8.08 7.23
CA THR A 41 1.80 -8.61 6.44
C THR A 41 0.79 -9.32 7.35
N TYR A 42 -0.47 -9.42 6.92
CA TYR A 42 -1.57 -10.04 7.70
C TYR A 42 -1.93 -9.34 9.03
N HIS A 43 -1.47 -8.10 9.20
CA HIS A 43 -1.71 -7.28 10.39
C HIS A 43 -2.77 -6.23 10.08
N GLU A 44 -4.02 -6.48 10.50
CA GLU A 44 -5.15 -5.58 10.25
C GLU A 44 -5.26 -4.53 11.35
N VAL A 45 -5.32 -3.25 10.99
CA VAL A 45 -5.62 -2.18 11.94
C VAL A 45 -7.11 -2.20 12.28
N ILE A 46 -7.44 -2.54 13.52
CA ILE A 46 -8.82 -2.68 14.02
C ILE A 46 -9.22 -1.58 15.01
N GLY A 47 -8.34 -0.62 15.26
CA GLY A 47 -8.65 0.53 16.09
C GLY A 47 -7.50 1.51 16.26
N LEU A 48 -7.82 2.73 16.66
CA LEU A 48 -6.84 3.77 17.00
C LEU A 48 -6.66 3.86 18.51
N LEU A 49 -5.42 4.02 18.97
CA LEU A 49 -5.12 4.39 20.35
C LEU A 49 -5.09 5.93 20.42
N ARG A 50 -5.85 6.50 21.35
CA ARG A 50 -5.96 7.95 21.51
C ARG A 50 -5.69 8.39 22.94
N GLN A 51 -5.06 9.54 23.08
CA GLN A 51 -4.92 10.28 24.33
C GLN A 51 -5.47 11.68 24.08
N ASN A 52 -6.64 11.99 24.67
CA ASN A 52 -7.43 13.18 24.37
C ASN A 52 -7.72 13.29 22.85
N ASP A 53 -7.27 14.37 22.21
CA ASP A 53 -7.44 14.65 20.78
C ASP A 53 -6.34 14.03 19.90
N ARG A 54 -5.30 13.43 20.50
CA ARG A 54 -4.12 12.91 19.80
C ARG A 54 -4.19 11.40 19.60
N VAL A 55 -3.96 10.95 18.37
CA VAL A 55 -3.69 9.53 18.08
C VAL A 55 -2.26 9.21 18.51
N THR A 56 -2.11 8.22 19.38
CA THR A 56 -0.82 7.79 19.95
C THR A 56 -0.39 6.41 19.47
N GLY A 57 -1.20 5.74 18.65
CA GLY A 57 -0.90 4.41 18.13
C GLY A 57 -2.10 3.71 17.51
N VAL A 58 -1.95 2.42 17.27
CA VAL A 58 -2.96 1.55 16.65
C VAL A 58 -3.10 0.23 17.39
N LYS A 59 -4.32 -0.31 17.39
CA LYS A 59 -4.64 -1.69 17.77
C LYS A 59 -4.70 -2.52 16.50
N VAL A 60 -3.93 -3.61 16.48
CA VAL A 60 -3.74 -4.45 15.30
C VAL A 60 -4.13 -5.88 15.62
N TYR A 61 -4.84 -6.54 14.72
CA TYR A 61 -5.11 -7.98 14.78
C TYR A 61 -4.16 -8.72 13.83
N ASP A 62 -3.34 -9.60 14.38
CA ASP A 62 -2.47 -10.49 13.62
C ASP A 62 -3.28 -11.73 13.21
N HIS A 63 -3.61 -11.83 11.92
CA HIS A 63 -4.39 -12.93 11.38
C HIS A 63 -3.65 -14.26 11.35
N TYR A 64 -2.32 -14.26 11.42
CA TYR A 64 -1.49 -15.46 11.47
C TYR A 64 -1.45 -16.04 12.88
N LYS A 65 -1.17 -15.20 13.88
CA LYS A 65 -1.09 -15.60 15.29
C LYS A 65 -2.45 -15.63 16.01
N LYS A 66 -3.49 -15.05 15.40
CA LYS A 66 -4.84 -14.91 15.96
C LYS A 66 -4.86 -14.11 17.27
N GLU A 67 -4.05 -13.07 17.35
CA GLU A 67 -3.92 -12.22 18.54
C GLU A 67 -4.08 -10.74 18.22
N THR A 68 -4.34 -9.95 19.27
CA THR A 68 -4.37 -8.49 19.16
C THR A 68 -3.13 -7.88 19.81
N VAL A 69 -2.40 -7.07 19.05
CA VAL A 69 -1.20 -6.34 19.48
C VAL A 69 -1.47 -4.83 19.45
N ARG A 70 -0.75 -4.07 20.29
CA ARG A 70 -0.79 -2.60 20.30
C ARG A 70 0.55 -2.06 19.82
N PHE A 71 0.52 -1.18 18.83
CA PHE A 71 1.69 -0.41 18.39
C PHE A 71 1.52 1.03 18.83
N THR A 72 2.50 1.56 19.56
CA THR A 72 2.48 2.96 20.03
C THR A 72 3.53 3.78 19.29
N LEU A 73 3.22 5.03 18.99
CA LEU A 73 4.08 5.99 18.28
C LEU A 73 5.14 6.60 19.21
N LEU A 74 5.70 5.81 20.13
CA LEU A 74 6.63 6.27 21.16
C LEU A 74 8.10 6.29 20.71
N TRP A 75 8.36 6.03 19.43
CA TRP A 75 9.72 5.95 18.88
C TRP A 75 9.78 6.62 17.49
N TRP A 76 9.90 7.94 17.50
CA TRP A 76 10.56 8.78 16.49
C TRP A 76 11.23 9.94 17.23
#